data_AF-G3T0P9-F1
#
_entry.id   AF-G3T0P9-F1
#
_cell.length_a   1.000
_cell.length_b   1.000
_cell.length_c   1.000
_cell.angle_alpha   90.00
_cell.angle_beta   90.00
_cell.angle_gamma   90.00
#
_symmetry.space_group_name_H-M   'P 1'
#
loop_
_entity.id
_entity.type
_entity.pdbx_description
1 polymer ?
#
loop_
_entity_poly.entity_id
_entity_poly.type
_entity_poly.pdbx_seq_one_letter_code
_entity_poly.pdbx_strand_id
1 'polypeptide(L)'
;DPLFIVSSEKDHAQANLQATLVRNKLRKVPRFRTMFSNLIHYPRYSLNWDKSDPVPPFISREWKGYEEQRKEALRQLAASDPSFQMPKEVYEDPEVTGKNRYKYFERPFFPFCKQIPFTIAYSPFRAEPYTFPPASTKYPPIPSKCAVGTQTDYRDSEVQTDPYSPEYVVCQDSVPELLTLATLTWGRGLPAGQAEVEMIERAREKRTWEATLPLLTDTTQYEKRRRMMSAMERKEWAFREQEIQKLQDIRLEVLKQLLKKREENQNEVNMKNLNAQWSKLQEAKEAKVAKIQRAHVSEKEEWRK
;
A
#
# COMPACT_ATOMS: atom_id res chain seq x y z
N ASP A 1 21.69 2.50 -11.14
CA ASP A 1 20.75 2.03 -10.10
C ASP A 1 20.86 2.88 -8.85
N PRO A 2 19.73 3.38 -8.30
CA PRO A 2 19.77 4.22 -7.12
C PRO A 2 20.03 3.34 -5.89
N LEU A 3 21.15 3.62 -5.23
CA LEU A 3 21.55 3.05 -3.94
C LEU A 3 20.46 3.33 -2.90
N PHE A 4 19.69 2.30 -2.51
CA PHE A 4 18.84 2.40 -1.33
C PHE A 4 19.71 2.28 -0.09
N ILE A 5 20.16 3.44 0.41
CA ILE A 5 20.78 3.58 1.72
C ILE A 5 19.65 3.44 2.74
N VAL A 6 19.71 2.42 3.60
CA VAL A 6 18.75 2.30 4.70
C VAL A 6 18.91 3.53 5.59
N SER A 7 17.84 4.31 5.72
CA SER A 7 17.83 5.58 6.44
C SER A 7 18.19 5.37 7.91
N SER A 8 19.29 6.00 8.34
CA SER A 8 19.69 6.07 9.75
C SER A 8 18.68 6.88 10.57
N GLU A 9 18.79 6.86 11.91
CA GLU A 9 17.97 7.73 12.78
C GLU A 9 18.09 9.21 12.39
N LYS A 10 19.28 9.65 11.95
CA LYS A 10 19.51 11.01 11.45
C LYS A 10 18.76 11.28 10.16
N ASP A 11 18.72 10.30 9.25
CA ASP A 11 17.98 10.42 7.99
C ASP A 11 16.47 10.42 8.23
N HIS A 12 15.98 9.61 9.18
CA HIS A 12 14.58 9.63 9.59
C HIS A 12 14.20 10.96 10.26
N ALA A 13 15.04 11.49 11.14
CA ALA A 13 14.84 12.82 11.74
C ALA A 13 14.86 13.93 10.66
N GLN A 14 15.78 13.85 9.70
CA GLN A 14 15.86 14.78 8.58
C GLN A 14 14.63 14.67 7.66
N ALA A 15 14.17 13.46 7.36
CA ALA A 15 12.96 13.22 6.57
C ALA A 15 11.71 13.73 7.30
N ASN A 16 11.60 13.52 8.60
CA ASN A 16 10.50 14.06 9.41
C ASN A 16 10.51 15.58 9.44
N LEU A 17 11.68 16.21 9.59
CA LEU A 17 11.81 17.66 9.49
C LEU A 17 11.41 18.15 8.09
N GLN A 18 11.86 17.50 7.02
CA GLN A 18 11.48 17.85 5.66
C GLN A 18 9.96 17.71 5.42
N ALA A 19 9.36 16.61 5.86
CA ALA A 19 7.92 16.38 5.74
C ALA A 19 7.10 17.44 6.50
N THR A 20 7.53 17.79 7.71
CA THR A 20 6.91 18.85 8.52
C THR A 20 7.02 20.22 7.83
N LEU A 21 8.18 20.52 7.26
CA LEU A 21 8.42 21.76 6.51
C LEU A 21 7.53 21.85 5.26
N VAL A 22 7.45 20.77 4.47
CA VAL A 22 6.60 20.69 3.27
C VAL A 22 5.11 20.86 3.62
N ARG A 23 4.63 20.13 4.63
CA ARG A 23 3.22 20.22 5.08
C ARG A 23 2.85 21.65 5.49
N ASN A 24 3.77 22.34 6.17
CA ASN A 24 3.54 23.69 6.68
C ASN A 24 3.91 24.77 5.67
N LYS A 25 4.22 24.45 4.40
CA LYS A 25 4.70 25.43 3.41
C LYS A 25 5.88 26.27 3.93
N LEU A 26 6.77 25.67 4.73
CA LEU A 26 7.97 26.31 5.26
C LEU A 26 9.19 25.82 4.48
N ARG A 27 10.03 26.75 4.05
CA ARG A 27 11.29 26.47 3.34
C ARG A 27 12.47 26.91 4.17
N LYS A 28 13.45 26.01 4.31
CA LYS A 28 14.74 26.29 4.93
C LYS A 28 15.65 26.98 3.92
N VAL A 29 16.00 28.24 4.17
CA VAL A 29 16.89 29.05 3.32
C VAL A 29 18.23 29.25 4.03
N PRO A 30 19.36 28.76 3.47
CA PRO A 30 20.65 28.89 4.11
C PRO A 30 21.11 30.36 4.16
N ARG A 31 21.67 30.78 5.29
CA ARG A 31 22.32 32.09 5.42
C ARG A 31 23.78 31.93 5.00
N PHE A 32 24.11 32.34 3.78
CA PHE A 32 25.44 32.10 3.19
C PHE A 32 26.61 32.57 4.06
N ARG A 33 26.49 33.71 4.75
CA ARG A 33 27.54 34.24 5.64
C ARG A 33 27.81 33.37 6.87
N THR A 34 26.81 32.66 7.36
CA THR A 34 26.85 31.88 8.61
C THR A 34 26.55 30.40 8.36
N MET A 35 26.70 29.92 7.11
CA MET A 35 26.23 28.59 6.72
C MET A 35 26.91 27.46 7.51
N PHE A 36 28.15 27.69 7.97
CA PHE A 36 28.95 26.71 8.69
C PHE A 36 29.03 26.95 10.21
N SER A 37 28.43 28.02 10.75
CA SER A 37 28.53 28.33 12.19
C SER A 37 27.66 27.40 13.03
N ASN A 38 28.18 26.89 14.15
CA ASN A 38 27.44 26.10 15.14
C ASN A 38 26.86 26.96 16.29
N LEU A 39 27.10 28.27 16.27
CA LEU A 39 26.74 29.17 17.36
C LEU A 39 25.26 29.54 17.32
N ILE A 40 24.61 29.57 18.48
CA ILE A 40 23.17 29.89 18.63
C ILE A 40 22.85 31.29 18.06
N HIS A 41 23.72 32.28 18.30
CA HIS A 41 23.54 33.65 17.82
C HIS A 41 23.83 33.84 16.32
N TYR A 42 24.42 32.84 15.67
CA TYR A 42 24.73 32.85 14.24
C TYR A 42 24.10 31.63 13.56
N PRO A 43 22.77 31.65 13.31
CA PRO A 43 22.09 30.50 12.73
C PRO A 43 22.51 30.27 11.27
N ARG A 44 22.62 29.00 10.89
CA ARG A 44 23.01 28.56 9.53
C ARG A 44 21.94 28.82 8.46
N TYR A 45 20.69 29.00 8.88
CA TYR A 45 19.54 29.11 7.99
C TYR A 45 18.43 29.96 8.62
N SER A 46 17.51 30.43 7.79
CA SER A 46 16.22 30.99 8.20
C SER A 46 15.07 30.17 7.62
N LEU A 47 13.92 30.20 8.28
CA LEU A 47 12.69 29.58 7.79
C LEU A 47 11.83 30.66 7.15
N ASN A 48 11.46 30.46 5.88
CA ASN A 48 10.62 31.37 5.12
C ASN A 48 9.36 30.61 4.68
N TRP A 49 8.21 31.28 4.61
CA TRP A 49 7.01 30.71 4.02
C TRP A 49 7.18 30.62 2.50
N ASP A 50 6.92 29.43 1.95
CA ASP A 50 6.84 29.23 0.53
C ASP A 50 5.47 29.73 0.04
N LYS A 51 5.51 30.70 -0.89
CA LYS A 51 4.32 31.27 -1.51
C LYS A 51 3.85 30.44 -2.72
N SER A 52 4.64 29.44 -3.12
CA SER A 52 4.23 28.55 -4.21
C SER A 52 3.02 27.74 -3.75
N ASP A 53 1.96 27.84 -4.54
CA ASP A 53 0.78 27.05 -4.32
C ASP A 53 0.84 25.78 -5.16
N PRO A 54 0.73 24.58 -4.56
CA PRO A 54 0.78 23.34 -5.32
C PRO A 54 -0.43 23.17 -6.26
N VAL A 55 -1.53 23.91 -6.03
CA VAL A 55 -2.75 23.79 -6.81
C VAL A 55 -2.80 24.90 -7.87
N PRO A 56 -2.87 24.55 -9.16
CA PRO A 56 -3.03 25.52 -10.25
C PRO A 56 -4.19 26.49 -10.01
N PRO A 57 -4.08 27.76 -10.44
CA PRO A 57 -5.05 28.81 -10.13
C PRO A 57 -6.45 28.55 -10.70
N PHE A 58 -6.57 27.72 -11.73
CA PHE A 58 -7.85 27.38 -12.37
C PHE A 58 -8.68 26.33 -11.59
N ILE A 59 -8.10 25.66 -10.58
CA ILE A 59 -8.81 24.67 -9.77
C ILE A 59 -9.51 25.40 -8.62
N SER A 60 -10.85 25.35 -8.61
CA SER A 60 -11.67 25.95 -7.55
C SER A 60 -11.35 25.30 -6.20
N ARG A 61 -11.11 26.13 -5.18
CA ARG A 61 -10.85 25.69 -3.79
C ARG A 61 -12.07 25.76 -2.89
N GLU A 62 -13.16 26.22 -3.45
CA GLU A 62 -14.43 26.35 -2.74
C GLU A 62 -14.99 24.96 -2.49
N TRP A 63 -15.38 24.71 -1.24
CA TRP A 63 -16.08 23.49 -0.87
C TRP A 63 -17.51 23.56 -1.43
N LYS A 64 -17.78 22.79 -2.49
CA LYS A 64 -19.09 22.74 -3.18
C LYS A 64 -20.19 21.99 -2.42
N GLY A 65 -19.91 21.47 -1.22
CA GLY A 65 -20.89 20.67 -0.47
C GLY A 65 -21.15 19.29 -1.07
N TYR A 66 -21.79 18.41 -0.29
CA TYR A 66 -22.05 17.03 -0.69
C TYR A 66 -23.07 16.91 -1.84
N GLU A 67 -24.05 17.81 -1.89
CA GLU A 67 -25.10 17.77 -2.91
C GLU A 67 -24.57 18.13 -4.30
N GLU A 68 -23.74 19.16 -4.42
CA GLU A 68 -23.18 19.55 -5.73
C GLU A 68 -22.16 18.52 -6.22
N GLN A 69 -21.35 17.93 -5.35
CA GLN A 69 -20.45 16.82 -5.71
C GLN A 69 -21.22 15.63 -6.27
N ARG A 70 -22.34 15.26 -5.63
CA ARG A 70 -23.22 14.19 -6.12
C ARG A 70 -23.82 14.55 -7.49
N LYS A 71 -24.24 15.79 -7.69
CA LYS A 71 -24.77 16.26 -8.99
C LYS A 71 -23.68 16.25 -10.08
N GLU A 72 -22.46 16.68 -9.78
CA GLU A 72 -21.34 16.63 -10.71
C GLU A 72 -20.95 15.19 -11.09
N ALA A 73 -20.92 14.27 -10.12
CA ALA A 73 -20.67 12.85 -10.38
C ALA A 73 -21.75 12.23 -11.28
N LEU A 74 -23.03 12.56 -11.04
CA LEU A 74 -24.13 12.11 -11.89
C LEU A 74 -24.04 12.68 -13.31
N ARG A 75 -23.61 13.95 -13.47
CA ARG A 75 -23.35 14.54 -14.79
C ARG A 75 -22.19 13.86 -15.53
N GLN A 76 -21.13 13.48 -14.82
CA GLN A 76 -20.01 12.74 -15.41
C GLN A 76 -20.46 11.35 -15.87
N LEU A 77 -21.22 10.63 -15.04
CA LEU A 77 -21.79 9.33 -15.40
C LEU A 77 -22.73 9.42 -16.62
N ALA A 78 -23.58 10.45 -16.67
CA ALA A 78 -24.43 10.71 -17.83
C ALA A 78 -23.65 11.05 -19.11
N ALA A 79 -22.45 11.65 -18.98
CA ALA A 79 -21.58 11.94 -20.12
C ALA A 79 -20.85 10.67 -20.64
N SER A 80 -20.57 9.72 -19.74
CA SER A 80 -19.91 8.45 -20.08
C SER A 80 -20.88 7.42 -20.63
N ASP A 81 -22.08 7.30 -20.06
CA ASP A 81 -23.05 6.24 -20.39
C ASP A 81 -24.33 6.82 -21.03
N PRO A 82 -24.54 6.65 -22.35
CA PRO A 82 -25.72 7.19 -23.04
C PRO A 82 -27.04 6.49 -22.68
N SER A 83 -26.99 5.35 -21.99
CA SER A 83 -28.17 4.65 -21.44
C SER A 83 -28.62 5.22 -20.08
N PHE A 84 -27.79 6.03 -19.41
CA PHE A 84 -28.09 6.57 -18.11
C PHE A 84 -29.09 7.74 -18.22
N GLN A 85 -30.30 7.52 -17.71
CA GLN A 85 -31.29 8.60 -17.60
C GLN A 85 -31.06 9.38 -16.32
N MET A 86 -30.78 10.68 -16.46
CA MET A 86 -30.66 11.58 -15.32
C MET A 86 -31.95 11.55 -14.48
N PRO A 87 -31.87 11.31 -13.16
CA PRO A 87 -33.02 11.43 -12.27
C PRO A 87 -33.64 12.82 -12.41
N LYS A 88 -34.96 12.88 -12.66
CA LYS A 88 -35.69 14.14 -12.70
C LYS A 88 -35.65 14.77 -11.31
N GLU A 89 -35.25 16.03 -11.21
CA GLU A 89 -35.34 16.79 -9.97
C GLU A 89 -36.83 17.02 -9.64
N VAL A 90 -37.41 16.12 -8.87
CA VAL A 90 -38.76 16.29 -8.32
C VAL A 90 -38.60 17.05 -7.00
N TYR A 91 -39.12 18.27 -6.98
CA TYR A 91 -39.24 19.03 -5.73
C TYR A 91 -40.39 18.43 -4.94
N GLU A 92 -40.08 17.49 -4.04
CA GLU A 92 -41.07 16.98 -3.08
C GLU A 92 -41.43 18.08 -2.09
N ASP A 93 -42.72 18.21 -1.80
CA ASP A 93 -43.22 19.18 -0.82
C ASP A 93 -42.56 18.88 0.54
N PRO A 94 -41.91 19.87 1.20
CA PRO A 94 -40.99 19.60 2.28
C PRO A 94 -41.65 19.12 3.58
N GLU A 95 -42.99 18.96 3.65
CA GLU A 95 -43.79 18.49 4.79
C GLU A 95 -43.01 18.35 6.12
N VAL A 96 -42.53 19.47 6.66
CA VAL A 96 -41.50 19.48 7.71
C VAL A 96 -42.03 18.85 9.00
N THR A 97 -43.35 18.90 9.19
CA THR A 97 -44.08 18.31 10.32
C THR A 97 -44.79 17.01 9.99
N GLY A 98 -44.80 16.59 8.72
CA GLY A 98 -45.55 15.45 8.19
C GLY A 98 -44.69 14.22 7.94
N LYS A 99 -44.93 13.55 6.80
CA LYS A 99 -44.24 12.29 6.45
C LYS A 99 -42.73 12.48 6.27
N ASN A 100 -42.32 13.67 5.83
CA ASN A 100 -40.92 14.01 5.53
C ASN A 100 -40.13 14.54 6.73
N ARG A 101 -40.72 14.58 7.94
CA ARG A 101 -40.06 15.09 9.14
C ARG A 101 -38.68 14.47 9.41
N TYR A 102 -38.49 13.18 9.15
CA TYR A 102 -37.20 12.52 9.39
C TYR A 102 -36.03 13.12 8.57
N LYS A 103 -36.29 13.71 7.39
CA LYS A 103 -35.26 14.30 6.52
C LYS A 103 -34.69 15.62 7.07
N TYR A 104 -35.46 16.35 7.87
CA TYR A 104 -35.11 17.70 8.35
C TYR A 104 -34.69 17.74 9.82
N PHE A 105 -34.86 16.64 10.55
CA PHE A 105 -34.56 16.54 11.98
C PHE A 105 -33.43 15.53 12.28
N GLU A 106 -32.54 15.28 11.33
CA GLU A 106 -31.32 14.51 11.60
C GLU A 106 -30.41 15.29 12.56
N ARG A 107 -30.08 14.67 13.70
CA ARG A 107 -29.01 15.15 14.56
C ARG A 107 -27.69 14.59 14.02
N PRO A 108 -26.68 15.43 13.75
CA PRO A 108 -25.39 14.93 13.33
C PRO A 108 -24.85 13.95 14.38
N PHE A 109 -24.43 12.78 13.91
CA PHE A 109 -23.80 11.78 14.76
C PHE A 109 -22.42 12.29 15.17
N PHE A 110 -22.30 12.77 16.41
CA PHE A 110 -21.01 13.16 16.99
C PHE A 110 -20.35 11.92 17.60
N PRO A 111 -19.24 11.40 17.02
CA PRO A 111 -18.61 10.16 17.48
C PRO A 111 -18.10 10.19 18.93
N PHE A 112 -18.02 11.37 19.55
CA PHE A 112 -17.52 11.54 20.92
C PHE A 112 -18.59 11.90 21.96
N CYS A 113 -19.84 12.13 21.55
CA CYS A 113 -20.93 12.26 22.51
C CYS A 113 -21.51 10.88 22.80
N LYS A 114 -21.07 10.27 23.90
CA LYS A 114 -21.81 9.17 24.52
C LYS A 114 -23.25 9.66 24.71
N GLN A 115 -24.21 9.02 24.06
CA GLN A 115 -25.62 9.22 24.38
C GLN A 115 -25.76 8.89 25.87
N ILE A 116 -25.94 9.92 26.70
CA ILE A 116 -26.48 9.71 28.04
C ILE A 116 -27.89 9.19 27.75
N PRO A 117 -28.23 7.94 28.13
CA PRO A 117 -29.59 7.47 27.94
C PRO A 117 -30.49 8.43 28.71
N PHE A 118 -31.44 9.06 28.01
CA PHE A 118 -32.50 9.78 28.68
C PHE A 118 -33.12 8.78 29.65
N THR A 119 -33.00 9.06 30.94
CA THR A 119 -33.75 8.35 31.95
C THR A 119 -35.20 8.73 31.69
N ILE A 120 -35.88 7.94 30.88
CA ILE A 120 -37.32 8.04 30.68
C ILE A 120 -37.90 7.65 32.04
N ALA A 121 -38.22 8.66 32.85
CA ALA A 121 -39.10 8.47 33.97
C ALA A 121 -40.46 8.08 33.38
N TYR A 122 -40.75 6.78 33.37
CA TYR A 122 -42.09 6.30 33.04
C TYR A 122 -43.04 6.89 34.08
N SER A 123 -43.86 7.85 33.65
CA SER A 123 -45.07 8.21 34.38
C SER A 123 -45.89 6.93 34.55
N PRO A 124 -46.39 6.60 35.75
CA PRO A 124 -47.21 5.42 35.95
C PRO A 124 -48.42 5.48 35.01
N PHE A 125 -48.55 4.44 34.19
CA PHE A 125 -49.66 4.25 33.27
C PHE A 125 -50.95 4.15 34.08
N ARG A 126 -51.91 5.07 33.87
CA ARG A 126 -53.31 4.81 34.19
C ARG A 126 -53.80 3.80 33.15
N ALA A 127 -54.04 2.57 33.57
CA ALA A 127 -54.61 1.53 32.72
C ALA A 127 -56.07 1.85 32.43
N GLU A 128 -56.32 2.59 31.34
CA GLU A 128 -57.61 2.54 30.66
C GLU A 128 -57.59 1.28 29.77
N PRO A 129 -58.54 0.35 29.91
CA PRO A 129 -58.60 -0.85 29.07
C PRO A 129 -58.96 -0.47 27.63
N TYR A 130 -57.95 -0.26 26.80
CA TYR A 130 -58.09 -0.13 25.36
C TYR A 130 -58.51 -1.48 24.77
N THR A 131 -59.75 -1.55 24.30
CA THR A 131 -60.30 -2.75 23.67
C THR A 131 -59.84 -2.78 22.21
N PHE A 132 -59.06 -3.79 21.82
CA PHE A 132 -58.63 -3.98 20.44
C PHE A 132 -59.85 -4.31 19.55
N PRO A 133 -60.00 -3.70 18.36
CA PRO A 133 -61.00 -4.12 17.39
C PRO A 133 -60.67 -5.55 16.90
N PRO A 134 -61.69 -6.38 16.60
CA PRO A 134 -61.46 -7.74 16.10
C PRO A 134 -60.75 -7.71 14.74
N ALA A 135 -59.80 -8.64 14.55
CA ALA A 135 -58.93 -8.74 13.38
C ALA A 135 -59.74 -8.93 12.08
N SER A 136 -59.56 -8.02 11.11
CA SER A 136 -60.11 -8.17 9.77
C SER A 136 -59.38 -9.28 9.00
N THR A 137 -60.11 -10.32 8.58
CA THR A 137 -59.60 -11.55 7.94
C THR A 137 -59.18 -11.38 6.47
N LYS A 138 -58.57 -10.25 6.07
CA LYS A 138 -58.18 -10.02 4.67
C LYS A 138 -56.72 -9.56 4.56
N TYR A 139 -55.79 -10.50 4.74
CA TYR A 139 -54.44 -10.34 4.21
C TYR A 139 -54.40 -10.87 2.77
N PRO A 140 -53.78 -10.15 1.81
CA PRO A 140 -53.57 -10.69 0.47
C PRO A 140 -52.64 -11.93 0.54
N PRO A 141 -52.83 -12.93 -0.33
CA PRO A 141 -52.02 -14.13 -0.30
C PRO A 141 -50.57 -13.79 -0.65
N ILE A 142 -49.65 -14.12 0.24
CA ILE A 142 -48.21 -14.02 0.01
C ILE A 142 -47.86 -15.08 -1.06
N PRO A 143 -47.21 -14.72 -2.18
CA PRO A 143 -46.85 -15.70 -3.19
C PRO A 143 -45.89 -16.74 -2.58
N SER A 144 -46.26 -18.01 -2.70
CA SER A 144 -45.44 -19.15 -2.29
C SER A 144 -44.09 -19.09 -3.00
N LYS A 145 -43.02 -18.95 -2.24
CA LYS A 145 -41.65 -18.96 -2.78
C LYS A 145 -41.37 -20.32 -3.41
N CYS A 146 -41.19 -20.38 -4.71
CA CYS A 146 -40.71 -21.57 -5.41
C CYS A 146 -39.19 -21.46 -5.54
N ALA A 147 -38.44 -22.36 -4.91
CA ALA A 147 -36.99 -22.43 -5.07
C ALA A 147 -36.68 -23.25 -6.32
N VAL A 148 -36.18 -22.59 -7.37
CA VAL A 148 -35.68 -23.26 -8.57
C VAL A 148 -34.19 -23.50 -8.38
N GLY A 149 -33.77 -24.76 -8.34
CA GLY A 149 -32.36 -25.13 -8.30
C GLY A 149 -31.76 -25.07 -9.69
N THR A 150 -30.79 -24.19 -9.91
CA THR A 150 -29.99 -24.13 -11.14
C THR A 150 -28.65 -24.81 -10.87
N GLN A 151 -28.36 -25.91 -11.57
CA GLN A 151 -27.07 -26.60 -11.52
C GLN A 151 -26.25 -26.19 -12.74
N THR A 152 -25.04 -25.69 -12.53
CA THR A 152 -24.10 -25.31 -13.59
C THR A 152 -23.12 -26.44 -13.88
N ASP A 153 -22.81 -26.68 -15.16
CA ASP A 153 -21.92 -27.76 -15.63
C ASP A 153 -20.41 -27.46 -15.44
N TYR A 154 -20.09 -26.24 -14.99
CA TYR A 154 -18.72 -25.79 -14.76
C TYR A 154 -18.46 -25.65 -13.26
N ARG A 155 -17.34 -26.23 -12.81
CA ARG A 155 -16.87 -26.08 -11.43
C ARG A 155 -16.24 -24.69 -11.29
N ASP A 156 -16.86 -23.84 -10.49
CA ASP A 156 -16.31 -22.53 -10.10
C ASP A 156 -15.08 -22.72 -9.19
N SER A 157 -13.93 -23.01 -9.79
CA SER A 157 -12.64 -23.03 -9.09
C SER A 157 -12.08 -21.64 -8.82
N GLU A 158 -12.60 -20.61 -9.50
CA GLU A 158 -12.11 -19.23 -9.42
C GLU A 158 -12.86 -18.38 -8.37
N VAL A 159 -13.92 -18.92 -7.76
CA VAL A 159 -14.76 -18.24 -6.74
C VAL A 159 -14.39 -18.68 -5.32
N GLN A 160 -13.21 -19.28 -5.13
CA GLN A 160 -12.78 -19.80 -3.84
C GLN A 160 -12.34 -18.65 -2.91
N THR A 161 -13.31 -18.04 -2.22
CA THR A 161 -13.06 -17.08 -1.14
C THR A 161 -12.46 -17.80 0.07
N ASP A 162 -11.70 -17.06 0.88
CA ASP A 162 -11.24 -17.57 2.17
C ASP A 162 -12.43 -18.13 2.98
N PRO A 163 -12.28 -19.29 3.64
CA PRO A 163 -13.32 -19.85 4.49
C PRO A 163 -13.82 -18.81 5.49
N TYR A 164 -15.14 -18.74 5.67
CA TYR A 164 -15.76 -17.81 6.61
C TYR A 164 -15.12 -17.94 8.01
N SER A 165 -14.56 -16.84 8.50
CA SER A 165 -13.95 -16.74 9.82
C SER A 165 -14.91 -16.00 10.76
N PRO A 166 -15.50 -16.66 11.77
CA PRO A 166 -16.47 -16.03 12.67
C PRO A 166 -15.81 -14.99 13.58
N GLU A 167 -16.61 -14.02 14.03
CA GLU A 167 -16.18 -13.03 15.02
C GLU A 167 -15.88 -13.71 16.37
N TYR A 168 -14.80 -13.29 17.03
CA TYR A 168 -14.37 -13.83 18.32
C TYR A 168 -14.20 -12.70 19.34
N VAL A 169 -14.42 -13.03 20.62
CA VAL A 169 -14.19 -12.12 21.76
C VAL A 169 -12.98 -12.60 22.54
N VAL A 170 -11.99 -11.72 22.75
CA VAL A 170 -10.75 -12.04 23.47
C VAL A 170 -10.84 -11.52 24.90
N CYS A 171 -10.52 -12.37 25.89
CA CYS A 171 -10.35 -11.93 27.28
C CYS A 171 -9.16 -10.97 27.40
N GLN A 172 -9.33 -9.86 28.13
CA GLN A 172 -8.33 -8.79 28.23
C GLN A 172 -6.96 -9.25 28.81
N ASP A 173 -6.95 -10.36 29.54
CA ASP A 173 -5.78 -10.82 30.29
C ASP A 173 -4.83 -11.71 29.47
N SER A 174 -5.25 -12.25 28.32
CA SER A 174 -4.36 -13.05 27.46
C SER A 174 -4.78 -13.07 25.99
N VAL A 175 -3.80 -12.96 25.10
CA VAL A 175 -3.99 -13.13 23.66
C VAL A 175 -3.66 -14.57 23.29
N PRO A 176 -4.62 -15.37 22.78
CA PRO A 176 -4.37 -16.74 22.38
C PRO A 176 -3.39 -16.82 21.21
N GLU A 177 -2.53 -17.85 21.23
CA GLU A 177 -1.50 -18.08 20.20
C GLU A 177 -2.09 -18.16 18.79
N LEU A 178 -3.26 -18.79 18.63
CA LEU A 178 -3.92 -18.94 17.34
C LEU A 178 -4.19 -17.59 16.65
N LEU A 179 -4.51 -16.55 17.41
CA LEU A 179 -4.77 -15.21 16.83
C LEU A 179 -3.49 -14.55 16.32
N THR A 180 -2.32 -14.95 16.82
CA THR A 180 -1.04 -14.47 16.27
C THR A 180 -0.71 -15.10 14.92
N LEU A 181 -1.39 -16.19 14.56
CA LEU A 181 -1.23 -16.90 13.28
C LEU A 181 -2.31 -16.52 12.26
N ALA A 182 -3.22 -15.60 12.58
CA ALA A 182 -4.31 -15.19 11.70
C ALA A 182 -3.83 -14.58 10.36
N THR A 183 -2.56 -14.18 10.26
CA THR A 183 -1.94 -13.72 9.03
C THR A 183 -1.61 -14.85 8.05
N LEU A 184 -1.51 -16.09 8.52
CA LEU A 184 -1.24 -17.26 7.70
C LEU A 184 -2.55 -17.73 7.05
N THR A 185 -2.60 -17.65 5.72
CA THR A 185 -3.76 -18.05 4.91
C THR A 185 -3.32 -19.02 3.81
N TRP A 186 -4.26 -19.73 3.18
CA TRP A 186 -3.94 -20.67 2.11
C TRP A 186 -3.25 -19.94 0.95
N GLY A 187 -2.09 -20.43 0.52
CA GLY A 187 -1.26 -19.75 -0.48
C GLY A 187 -0.45 -18.54 0.05
N ARG A 188 -0.62 -18.17 1.32
CA ARG A 188 0.18 -17.16 2.04
C ARG A 188 0.66 -17.71 3.38
N GLY A 189 1.58 -18.68 3.32
CA GLY A 189 2.19 -19.33 4.49
C GLY A 189 1.54 -20.65 4.90
N LEU A 190 0.45 -21.07 4.25
CA LEU A 190 -0.10 -22.43 4.35
C LEU A 190 -0.11 -23.14 2.97
N PRO A 191 0.25 -24.44 2.90
CA PRO A 191 0.68 -25.31 4.01
C PRO A 191 2.02 -24.85 4.61
N ALA A 192 2.14 -24.96 5.94
CA ALA A 192 3.29 -24.43 6.66
C ALA A 192 4.57 -25.13 6.22
N GLY A 193 5.56 -24.34 5.81
CA GLY A 193 6.92 -24.79 5.55
C GLY A 193 7.79 -24.69 6.80
N GLN A 194 9.08 -24.93 6.62
CA GLN A 194 10.05 -24.87 7.72
C GLN A 194 10.17 -23.46 8.32
N ALA A 195 10.09 -22.41 7.49
CA ALA A 195 10.21 -21.03 7.94
C ALA A 195 9.03 -20.62 8.84
N GLU A 196 7.80 -21.02 8.50
CA GLU A 196 6.62 -20.76 9.30
C GLU A 196 6.67 -21.50 10.63
N VAL A 197 7.14 -22.75 10.62
CA VAL A 197 7.33 -23.53 11.86
C VAL A 197 8.38 -22.88 12.77
N GLU A 198 9.54 -22.50 12.23
CA GLU A 198 10.59 -21.81 12.99
C GLU A 198 10.11 -20.46 13.56
N MET A 199 9.30 -19.72 12.81
CA MET A 199 8.67 -18.48 13.28
C MET A 199 7.74 -18.75 14.49
N ILE A 200 6.92 -19.81 14.42
CA ILE A 200 6.01 -20.20 15.51
C ILE A 200 6.78 -20.62 16.75
N GLU A 201 7.81 -21.44 16.59
CA GLU A 201 8.67 -21.90 17.69
C GLU A 201 9.37 -20.73 18.37
N ARG A 202 9.96 -19.81 17.61
CA ARG A 202 10.52 -18.56 18.16
C ARG A 202 9.48 -17.74 18.91
N ALA A 203 8.26 -17.61 18.38
CA ALA A 203 7.20 -16.86 19.05
C ALA A 203 6.82 -17.50 20.39
N ARG A 204 6.82 -18.83 20.48
CA ARG A 204 6.62 -19.56 21.74
C ARG A 204 7.77 -19.35 22.71
N GLU A 205 9.02 -19.48 22.26
CA GLU A 205 10.22 -19.22 23.08
C GLU A 205 10.24 -17.78 23.61
N LYS A 206 9.81 -16.82 22.79
CA LYS A 206 9.67 -15.42 23.22
C LYS A 206 8.65 -15.27 24.33
N ARG A 207 7.48 -15.92 24.23
CA ARG A 207 6.47 -15.90 25.30
C ARG A 207 6.96 -16.56 26.59
N THR A 208 7.63 -17.70 26.51
CA THR A 208 8.18 -18.37 27.71
C THR A 208 9.28 -17.53 28.37
N TRP A 209 10.10 -16.85 27.56
CA TRP A 209 11.07 -15.89 28.07
C TRP A 209 10.40 -14.65 28.68
N GLU A 210 9.37 -14.08 28.06
CA GLU A 210 8.60 -12.94 28.59
C GLU A 210 7.97 -13.27 29.95
N ALA A 211 7.46 -14.50 30.13
CA ALA A 211 6.95 -14.99 31.41
C ALA A 211 8.03 -15.13 32.49
N THR A 212 9.30 -15.27 32.10
CA THR A 212 10.45 -15.35 33.02
C THR A 212 10.92 -13.96 33.49
N LEU A 213 10.43 -12.88 32.88
CA LEU A 213 10.84 -11.52 33.25
C LEU A 213 10.32 -11.11 34.63
N PRO A 214 11.11 -10.34 35.42
CA PRO A 214 10.63 -9.73 36.67
C PRO A 214 9.36 -8.89 36.46
N LEU A 215 8.45 -8.92 37.43
CA LEU A 215 7.23 -8.11 37.42
C LEU A 215 7.54 -6.62 37.37
N LEU A 216 6.64 -5.83 36.78
CA LEU A 216 6.82 -4.38 36.63
C LEU A 216 6.73 -3.62 37.96
N THR A 217 6.08 -4.20 38.97
CA THR A 217 5.85 -3.60 40.28
C THR A 217 7.13 -3.52 41.14
N ASP A 218 8.11 -4.40 40.89
CA ASP A 218 9.33 -4.51 41.70
C ASP A 218 10.42 -3.53 41.22
N THR A 219 10.48 -2.37 41.84
CA THR A 219 11.46 -1.31 41.53
C THR A 219 12.92 -1.76 41.71
N THR A 220 13.16 -2.73 42.59
CA THR A 220 14.49 -3.30 42.88
C THR A 220 15.03 -4.19 41.75
N GLN A 221 14.13 -4.80 40.95
CA GLN A 221 14.51 -5.70 39.84
C GLN A 221 14.44 -5.02 38.47
N TYR A 222 14.12 -3.73 38.43
CA TYR A 222 13.97 -2.96 37.20
C TYR A 222 15.22 -3.03 36.31
N GLU A 223 16.41 -2.85 36.87
CA GLU A 223 17.66 -2.93 36.09
C GLU A 223 17.89 -4.31 35.49
N LYS A 224 17.58 -5.37 36.25
CA LYS A 224 17.68 -6.75 35.78
C LYS A 224 16.74 -6.98 34.60
N ARG A 225 15.49 -6.54 34.70
CA ARG A 225 14.51 -6.59 33.60
C ARG A 225 15.00 -5.83 32.38
N ARG A 226 15.50 -4.60 32.55
CA ARG A 226 16.05 -3.79 31.45
C ARG A 226 17.21 -4.48 30.74
N ARG A 227 18.16 -5.06 31.49
CA ARG A 227 19.30 -5.79 30.92
C ARG A 227 18.84 -7.03 30.15
N MET A 228 17.89 -7.80 30.70
CA MET A 228 17.30 -8.95 30.02
C MET A 228 16.59 -8.54 28.72
N MET A 229 15.77 -7.50 28.75
CA MET A 229 15.08 -6.95 27.58
C MET A 229 16.07 -6.54 26.49
N SER A 230 17.06 -5.70 26.81
CA SER A 230 18.05 -5.25 25.82
C SER A 230 18.91 -6.41 25.28
N ALA A 231 19.19 -7.43 26.08
CA ALA A 231 19.90 -8.62 25.62
C ALA A 231 19.06 -9.44 24.62
N MET A 232 17.78 -9.63 24.91
CA MET A 232 16.86 -10.32 24.00
C MET A 232 16.64 -9.54 22.72
N GLU A 233 16.42 -8.22 22.81
CA GLU A 233 16.33 -7.34 21.65
C GLU A 233 17.56 -7.52 20.75
N ARG A 234 18.79 -7.42 21.29
CA ARG A 234 20.00 -7.63 20.46
C ARG A 234 20.03 -9.00 19.75
N LYS A 235 19.52 -10.06 20.38
CA LYS A 235 19.44 -11.39 19.74
C LYS A 235 18.43 -11.41 18.60
N GLU A 236 17.25 -10.83 18.81
CA GLU A 236 16.21 -10.70 17.76
C GLU A 236 16.70 -9.84 16.60
N TRP A 237 17.37 -8.72 16.90
CA TRP A 237 18.01 -7.86 15.91
C TRP A 237 19.08 -8.61 15.12
N ALA A 238 19.95 -9.38 15.78
CA ALA A 238 20.98 -10.18 15.11
C ALA A 238 20.37 -11.26 14.21
N PHE A 239 19.28 -11.92 14.63
CA PHE A 239 18.58 -12.89 13.81
C PHE A 239 17.98 -12.24 12.56
N ARG A 240 17.25 -11.12 12.72
CA ARG A 240 16.68 -10.38 11.61
C ARG A 240 17.76 -9.89 10.64
N GLU A 241 18.90 -9.45 11.16
CA GLU A 241 20.04 -9.03 10.33
C GLU A 241 20.56 -10.19 9.47
N GLN A 242 20.63 -11.40 10.03
CA GLN A 242 21.02 -12.59 9.26
C GLN A 242 20.02 -12.94 8.15
N GLU A 243 18.71 -12.82 8.40
CA GLU A 243 17.70 -13.04 7.36
C GLU A 243 17.80 -12.02 6.24
N ILE A 244 17.97 -10.74 6.61
CA ILE A 244 18.18 -9.66 5.65
C ILE A 244 19.44 -9.93 4.83
N GLN A 245 20.53 -10.34 5.47
CA GLN A 245 21.79 -10.66 4.79
C GLN A 245 21.60 -11.80 3.78
N LYS A 246 20.98 -12.92 4.18
CA LYS A 246 20.70 -14.05 3.26
C LYS A 246 19.90 -13.60 2.04
N LEU A 247 18.89 -12.76 2.25
CA LEU A 247 18.05 -12.25 1.18
C LEU A 247 18.84 -11.29 0.26
N GLN A 248 19.70 -10.44 0.83
CA GLN A 248 20.60 -9.58 0.08
C GLN A 248 21.61 -10.38 -0.75
N ASP A 249 22.17 -11.46 -0.19
CA ASP A 249 23.12 -12.33 -0.89
C ASP A 249 22.47 -12.99 -2.12
N ILE A 250 21.25 -13.51 -1.97
CA ILE A 250 20.47 -14.07 -3.09
C ILE A 250 20.22 -13.00 -4.17
N ARG A 251 19.81 -11.79 -3.77
CA ARG A 251 19.60 -10.68 -4.71
C ARG A 251 20.89 -10.31 -5.44
N LEU A 252 22.01 -10.28 -4.72
CA LEU A 252 23.32 -9.95 -5.26
C LEU A 252 23.75 -10.99 -6.30
N GLU A 253 23.50 -12.27 -6.04
CA GLU A 253 23.82 -13.34 -6.97
C GLU A 253 23.02 -13.22 -8.28
N VAL A 254 21.71 -12.93 -8.18
CA VAL A 254 20.88 -12.66 -9.36
C VAL A 254 21.42 -11.45 -10.14
N LEU A 255 21.83 -10.37 -9.46
CA LEU A 255 22.40 -9.20 -10.11
C LEU A 255 23.71 -9.50 -10.85
N LYS A 256 24.61 -10.30 -10.25
CA LYS A 256 25.83 -10.76 -10.91
C LYS A 256 25.53 -11.51 -12.20
N GLN A 257 24.56 -12.43 -12.16
CA GLN A 257 24.15 -13.20 -13.34
C GLN A 257 23.59 -12.28 -14.45
N LEU A 258 22.80 -11.27 -14.08
CA LEU A 258 22.26 -10.30 -15.04
C LEU A 258 23.35 -9.42 -15.66
N LEU A 259 24.33 -8.98 -14.87
CA LEU A 259 25.48 -8.22 -15.36
C LEU A 259 26.31 -9.05 -16.34
N LYS A 260 26.57 -10.32 -16.01
CA LYS A 260 27.29 -11.24 -16.90
C LYS A 260 26.56 -11.41 -18.23
N LYS A 261 25.24 -11.65 -18.22
CA LYS A 261 24.41 -11.72 -19.43
C LYS A 261 24.46 -10.43 -20.25
N ARG A 262 24.43 -9.26 -19.59
CA ARG A 262 24.53 -7.97 -20.27
C ARG A 262 25.89 -7.83 -20.98
N GLU A 263 26.97 -8.19 -20.30
CA GLU A 263 28.32 -8.12 -20.85
C GLU A 263 28.51 -9.08 -22.02
N GLU A 264 28.03 -10.32 -21.90
CA GLU A 264 28.00 -11.30 -22.99
C GLU A 264 27.27 -10.74 -24.23
N ASN A 265 26.07 -10.21 -24.05
CA ASN A 265 25.29 -9.60 -25.14
C ASN A 265 26.04 -8.42 -25.79
N GLN A 266 26.68 -7.56 -24.99
CA GLN A 266 27.45 -6.44 -25.51
C GLN A 266 28.66 -6.92 -26.31
N ASN A 267 29.36 -7.95 -25.83
CA ASN A 267 30.50 -8.56 -26.50
C ASN A 267 30.08 -9.21 -27.82
N GLU A 268 28.94 -9.87 -27.88
CA GLU A 268 28.40 -10.42 -29.13
C GLU A 268 28.12 -9.33 -30.17
N VAL A 269 27.50 -8.22 -29.77
CA VAL A 269 27.24 -7.08 -30.66
C VAL A 269 28.55 -6.47 -31.15
N ASN A 270 29.51 -6.27 -30.24
CA ASN A 270 30.83 -5.73 -30.59
C ASN A 270 31.58 -6.65 -31.57
N MET A 271 31.54 -7.97 -31.34
CA MET A 271 32.16 -8.96 -32.22
C MET A 271 31.50 -8.97 -33.60
N LYS A 272 30.17 -8.89 -33.70
CA LYS A 272 29.45 -8.77 -34.98
C LYS A 272 29.87 -7.51 -35.74
N ASN A 273 30.00 -6.38 -35.05
CA ASN A 273 30.43 -5.11 -35.65
C ASN A 273 31.88 -5.19 -36.16
N LEU A 274 32.79 -5.76 -35.36
CA LEU A 274 34.18 -5.97 -35.76
C LEU A 274 34.30 -6.91 -36.96
N ASN A 275 33.55 -8.03 -36.96
CA ASN A 275 33.54 -8.96 -38.09
C ASN A 275 33.02 -8.30 -39.35
N ALA A 276 31.93 -7.52 -39.28
CA ALA A 276 31.40 -6.79 -40.42
C ALA A 276 32.40 -5.77 -40.98
N GLN A 277 33.12 -5.06 -40.11
CA GLN A 277 34.19 -4.15 -40.53
C GLN A 277 35.36 -4.89 -41.17
N TRP A 278 35.77 -6.01 -40.59
CA TRP A 278 36.84 -6.85 -41.10
C TRP A 278 36.51 -7.41 -42.49
N SER A 279 35.29 -7.95 -42.69
CA SER A 279 34.84 -8.45 -43.99
C SER A 279 34.90 -7.36 -45.07
N LYS A 280 34.44 -6.13 -44.77
CA LYS A 280 34.53 -5.00 -45.73
C LYS A 280 35.97 -4.66 -46.11
N LEU A 281 36.86 -4.63 -45.13
CA LEU A 281 38.29 -4.35 -45.37
C LEU A 281 38.96 -5.48 -46.17
N GLN A 282 38.57 -6.72 -45.88
CA GLN A 282 39.07 -7.91 -46.56
C GLN A 282 38.62 -7.93 -48.03
N GLU A 283 37.35 -7.68 -48.31
CA GLU A 283 36.82 -7.54 -49.68
C GLU A 283 37.54 -6.41 -50.44
N ALA A 284 37.76 -5.26 -49.81
CA ALA A 284 38.49 -4.15 -50.42
C ALA A 284 39.95 -4.51 -50.73
N LYS A 285 40.61 -5.28 -49.86
CA LYS A 285 41.96 -5.80 -50.08
C LYS A 285 41.98 -6.80 -51.24
N GLU A 286 41.07 -7.77 -51.25
CA GLU A 286 40.96 -8.80 -52.30
C GLU A 286 40.67 -8.17 -53.66
N ALA A 287 39.79 -7.17 -53.73
CA ALA A 287 39.54 -6.41 -54.94
C ALA A 287 40.79 -5.69 -55.48
N LYS A 288 41.63 -5.13 -54.60
CA LYS A 288 42.92 -4.53 -54.99
C LYS A 288 43.90 -5.59 -55.50
N VAL A 289 44.01 -6.73 -54.82
CA VAL A 289 44.88 -7.85 -55.25
C VAL A 289 44.43 -8.38 -56.62
N ALA A 290 43.12 -8.56 -56.83
CA ALA A 290 42.57 -9.02 -58.10
C ALA A 290 42.83 -8.03 -59.24
N LYS A 291 42.87 -6.71 -58.97
CA LYS A 291 43.29 -5.70 -59.96
C LYS A 291 44.77 -5.85 -60.32
N ILE A 292 45.64 -6.02 -59.33
CA ILE A 292 47.08 -6.22 -59.55
C ILE A 292 47.34 -7.49 -60.36
N GLN A 293 46.67 -8.60 -60.03
CA GLN A 293 46.79 -9.86 -60.76
C GLN A 293 46.34 -9.72 -62.22
N ARG A 294 45.21 -9.06 -62.47
CA ARG A 294 44.73 -8.79 -63.83
C ARG A 294 45.72 -7.94 -64.63
N ALA A 295 46.27 -6.89 -64.04
CA ALA A 295 47.29 -6.06 -64.68
C ALA A 295 48.54 -6.88 -65.04
N HIS A 296 49.03 -7.71 -64.11
CA HIS A 296 50.19 -8.56 -64.33
C HIS A 296 49.96 -9.61 -65.43
N VAL A 297 48.76 -10.21 -65.53
CA VAL A 297 48.43 -11.14 -66.62
C VAL A 297 48.39 -10.42 -67.96
N SER A 298 47.75 -9.25 -68.04
CA SER A 298 47.70 -8.43 -69.25
C SER A 298 49.09 -8.03 -69.73
N GLU A 299 49.94 -7.57 -68.83
CA GLU A 299 51.34 -7.21 -69.13
C GLU A 299 52.09 -8.44 -69.68
N LYS A 300 51.99 -9.59 -69.02
CA LYS A 300 52.63 -10.83 -69.48
C LYS A 300 52.14 -11.31 -70.85
N GLU A 301 50.88 -11.05 -71.21
CA GLU A 301 50.34 -11.33 -72.53
C GLU A 301 50.85 -10.34 -73.60
N GLU A 302 51.02 -9.06 -73.26
CA GLU A 302 51.67 -8.08 -74.14
C GLU A 302 53.12 -8.47 -74.44
N TRP A 303 53.90 -8.86 -73.44
CA TRP A 303 55.29 -9.32 -73.62
C TRP A 303 55.42 -10.64 -74.41
N ARG A 304 54.32 -11.37 -74.62
CA ARG A 304 54.29 -12.63 -75.38
C ARG A 304 53.95 -12.45 -76.86
N LYS A 305 53.40 -11.31 -77.26
CA LYS A 305 53.11 -10.95 -78.65
C LYS A 305 54.32 -10.30 -79.31
#